data_AF-A0A1J0WJ05-F1
#
_entry.id   AF-A0A1J0WJ05-F1
#
_cell.length_a   1.000
_cell.length_b   1.000
_cell.length_c   1.000
_cell.angle_alpha   90.00
_cell.angle_beta   90.00
_cell.angle_gamma   90.00
#
_symmetry.space_group_name_H-M   'P 1'
#
loop_
_entity.id
_entity.type
_entity.pdbx_description
1 polymer ?
#
loop_
_entity_poly.entity_id
_entity_poly.type
_entity_poly.pdbx_seq_one_letter_code
_entity_poly.pdbx_strand_id
1 'polypeptide(L)'
;MKLELETYTPSEAEAITAVKQATVRNWRRANYLPKPVGHARYNLRDLLLMFAMEMLVSRGMTPDAAKAYAGHAAQAIFQSAIWSKKAFAPEVHARARKEVGELPEAEVMHLKEHLGPDFKDEMLMMVRTQEVMIRAAESYAGISGMKQPNWLVIWADGSLKFYHDDEEDFGEEFFGNIEYGGAYVQGPVMLFCLGALAQLIIDRLPRPAIRLAEEA
;
A
#
# COMPACT_ATOMS: atom_id res chain seq x y z
N MET A 1 -0.13 -7.30 19.16
CA MET A 1 -1.18 -6.25 19.07
C MET A 1 -2.28 -6.62 18.06
N LYS A 2 -3.57 -6.31 18.31
CA LYS A 2 -4.68 -6.54 17.35
C LYS A 2 -5.07 -5.23 16.66
N LEU A 3 -5.14 -5.25 15.34
CA LEU A 3 -5.44 -4.08 14.50
C LEU A 3 -6.76 -4.26 13.76
N GLU A 4 -7.31 -3.14 13.30
CA GLU A 4 -8.40 -3.10 12.35
C GLU A 4 -8.29 -1.88 11.42
N LEU A 5 -9.04 -1.92 10.32
CA LEU A 5 -9.13 -0.80 9.39
C LEU A 5 -10.27 0.14 9.77
N GLU A 6 -9.96 1.42 9.84
CA GLU A 6 -10.94 2.48 9.97
C GLU A 6 -11.87 2.50 8.75
N THR A 7 -13.10 2.95 8.97
CA THR A 7 -14.11 3.09 7.92
C THR A 7 -14.39 4.55 7.61
N TYR A 8 -14.60 4.82 6.34
CA TYR A 8 -14.87 6.14 5.79
C TYR A 8 -16.27 6.16 5.18
N THR A 9 -16.92 7.32 5.28
CA THR A 9 -18.21 7.60 4.67
C THR A 9 -18.09 7.72 3.14
N PRO A 10 -19.20 7.63 2.38
CA PRO A 10 -19.17 7.82 0.94
C PRO A 10 -18.60 9.18 0.48
N SER A 11 -18.86 10.25 1.23
CA SER A 11 -18.31 11.58 0.92
C SER A 11 -16.81 11.65 1.17
N GLU A 12 -16.33 11.07 2.27
CA GLU A 12 -14.89 10.94 2.55
C GLU A 12 -14.20 10.09 1.48
N ALA A 13 -14.81 8.96 1.10
CA ALA A 13 -14.26 8.08 0.06
C ALA A 13 -14.11 8.80 -1.29
N GLU A 14 -15.09 9.62 -1.68
CA GLU A 14 -15.00 10.46 -2.89
C GLU A 14 -13.87 11.49 -2.78
N ALA A 15 -13.71 12.14 -1.62
CA ALA A 15 -12.63 13.12 -1.41
C ALA A 15 -11.23 12.46 -1.45
N ILE A 16 -11.09 11.28 -0.86
CA ILE A 16 -9.82 10.54 -0.80
C ILE A 16 -9.43 10.03 -2.20
N THR A 17 -10.35 9.34 -2.87
CA THR A 17 -10.07 8.62 -4.12
C THR A 17 -10.23 9.48 -5.36
N ALA A 18 -10.87 10.65 -5.25
CA ALA A 18 -11.37 11.47 -6.35
C ALA A 18 -12.41 10.76 -7.25
N VAL A 19 -12.93 9.59 -6.84
CA VAL A 19 -13.91 8.82 -7.61
C VAL A 19 -15.33 9.17 -7.15
N LYS A 20 -16.14 9.66 -8.10
CA LYS A 20 -17.55 9.97 -7.83
C LYS A 20 -18.31 8.74 -7.35
N GLN A 21 -19.13 8.89 -6.30
CA GLN A 21 -19.96 7.78 -5.81
C GLN A 21 -20.93 7.23 -6.87
N ALA A 22 -21.36 8.05 -7.82
CA ALA A 22 -22.15 7.59 -8.97
C ALA A 22 -21.38 6.58 -9.83
N THR A 23 -20.11 6.85 -10.12
CA THR A 23 -19.19 5.97 -10.86
C THR A 23 -19.01 4.65 -10.12
N VAL A 24 -18.72 4.69 -8.81
CA VAL A 24 -18.59 3.48 -7.96
C VAL A 24 -19.86 2.64 -7.98
N ARG A 25 -21.04 3.28 -7.88
CA ARG A 25 -22.32 2.57 -7.99
C ARG A 25 -22.50 1.89 -9.35
N ASN A 26 -22.13 2.56 -10.44
CA ASN A 26 -22.20 1.99 -11.78
C ASN A 26 -21.26 0.80 -11.93
N TRP A 27 -20.02 0.89 -11.47
CA TRP A 27 -19.08 -0.22 -11.46
C TRP A 27 -19.57 -1.42 -10.64
N ARG A 28 -20.19 -1.19 -9.49
CA ARG A 28 -20.81 -2.26 -8.67
C ARG A 28 -22.02 -2.89 -9.35
N ARG A 29 -22.89 -2.10 -9.99
CA ARG A 29 -24.05 -2.61 -10.75
C ARG A 29 -23.61 -3.51 -11.90
N ALA A 30 -22.52 -3.14 -12.58
CA ALA A 30 -21.91 -3.92 -13.65
C ALA A 30 -21.00 -5.06 -13.16
N ASN A 31 -20.90 -5.29 -11.84
CA ASN A 31 -20.05 -6.31 -11.21
C ASN A 31 -18.54 -6.14 -11.48
N TYR A 32 -18.08 -4.92 -11.75
CA TYR A 32 -16.65 -4.59 -11.81
C TYR A 32 -16.03 -4.40 -10.43
N LEU A 33 -16.83 -3.95 -9.45
CA LEU A 33 -16.43 -3.84 -8.05
C LEU A 33 -17.29 -4.75 -7.14
N PRO A 34 -16.75 -5.23 -6.01
CA PRO A 34 -17.53 -5.94 -5.00
C PRO A 34 -18.70 -5.11 -4.49
N LYS A 35 -19.83 -5.78 -4.23
CA LYS A 35 -21.00 -5.17 -3.61
C LYS A 35 -20.72 -4.92 -2.12
N PRO A 36 -21.15 -3.78 -1.56
CA PRO A 36 -20.95 -3.50 -0.14
C PRO A 36 -21.82 -4.43 0.71
N VAL A 37 -21.34 -4.75 1.92
CA VAL A 37 -22.13 -5.44 2.94
C VAL A 37 -22.73 -4.39 3.86
N GLY A 38 -24.06 -4.32 3.94
CA GLY A 38 -24.76 -3.36 4.80
C GLY A 38 -24.68 -1.90 4.31
N HIS A 39 -24.52 -0.97 5.25
CA HIS A 39 -24.38 0.46 4.93
C HIS A 39 -23.05 0.74 4.23
N ALA A 40 -23.06 1.63 3.24
CA ALA A 40 -21.86 1.99 2.49
C ALA A 40 -20.81 2.66 3.39
N ARG A 41 -19.88 1.84 3.86
CA ARG A 41 -18.65 2.20 4.58
C ARG A 41 -17.49 1.61 3.80
N TYR A 42 -16.40 2.37 3.72
CA TYR A 42 -15.23 2.01 2.93
C TYR A 42 -14.04 1.96 3.85
N ASN A 43 -13.33 0.85 3.91
CA ASN A 43 -12.03 0.79 4.58
C ASN A 43 -10.91 1.13 3.58
N LEU A 44 -9.66 1.19 4.04
CA LEU A 44 -8.51 1.51 3.18
C LEU A 44 -8.42 0.59 1.95
N ARG A 45 -8.73 -0.71 2.07
CA ARG A 45 -8.69 -1.64 0.93
C ARG A 45 -9.74 -1.28 -0.11
N ASP A 46 -10.96 -0.93 0.32
CA ASP A 46 -12.01 -0.48 -0.58
C ASP A 46 -11.63 0.81 -1.31
N LEU A 47 -11.04 1.76 -0.58
CA LEU A 47 -10.57 3.03 -1.14
C LEU A 47 -9.47 2.80 -2.19
N LEU A 48 -8.50 1.93 -1.90
CA LEU A 48 -7.42 1.60 -2.82
C LEU A 48 -7.92 0.85 -4.06
N LEU A 49 -8.93 0.00 -3.92
CA LEU A 49 -9.56 -0.67 -5.05
C LEU A 49 -10.32 0.31 -5.95
N MET A 50 -11.07 1.25 -5.36
CA MET A 50 -11.73 2.32 -6.11
C MET A 50 -10.72 3.21 -6.84
N PHE A 51 -9.65 3.60 -6.15
CA PHE A 51 -8.58 4.41 -6.70
C PHE A 51 -7.85 3.71 -7.84
N ALA A 52 -7.49 2.43 -7.68
CA ALA A 52 -6.83 1.64 -8.72
C ALA A 52 -7.72 1.48 -9.96
N MET A 53 -9.03 1.22 -9.78
CA MET A 53 -9.98 1.20 -10.90
C MET A 53 -9.97 2.50 -11.69
N GLU A 54 -10.09 3.65 -11.02
CA GLU A 54 -10.08 4.96 -11.68
C GLU A 54 -8.75 5.25 -12.36
N MET A 55 -7.63 4.92 -11.71
CA MET A 55 -6.29 5.11 -12.24
C MET A 55 -6.08 4.37 -13.57
N LEU A 56 -6.63 3.16 -13.70
CA LEU A 56 -6.55 2.34 -14.91
C LEU A 56 -7.53 2.84 -15.99
N VAL A 57 -8.77 3.13 -15.62
CA VAL A 57 -9.80 3.63 -16.55
C VAL A 57 -9.41 4.99 -17.13
N SER A 58 -8.87 5.89 -16.32
CA SER A 58 -8.37 7.20 -16.76
C SER A 58 -7.19 7.12 -17.74
N ARG A 59 -6.51 5.97 -17.83
CA ARG A 59 -5.44 5.67 -18.81
C ARG A 59 -5.95 4.96 -20.06
N GLY A 60 -7.26 4.88 -20.24
CA GLY A 60 -7.90 4.34 -21.45
C GLY A 60 -8.31 2.88 -21.36
N MET A 61 -8.12 2.21 -20.21
CA MET A 61 -8.65 0.86 -20.03
C MET A 61 -10.17 0.88 -19.92
N THR A 62 -10.83 -0.11 -20.51
CA THR A 62 -12.25 -0.34 -20.21
C THR A 62 -12.41 -0.79 -18.75
N PRO A 63 -13.53 -0.51 -18.08
CA PRO A 63 -13.76 -0.98 -16.71
C PRO A 63 -13.66 -2.51 -16.55
N ASP A 64 -14.06 -3.25 -17.59
CA ASP A 64 -13.97 -4.71 -17.62
C ASP A 64 -12.53 -5.20 -17.62
N ALA A 65 -11.66 -4.62 -18.47
CA ALA A 65 -10.24 -4.91 -18.47
C ALA A 65 -9.55 -4.44 -17.18
N ALA A 66 -9.88 -3.24 -16.69
CA ALA A 66 -9.30 -2.68 -15.47
C ALA A 66 -9.55 -3.55 -14.24
N LYS A 67 -10.73 -4.19 -14.15
CA LYS A 67 -11.09 -5.11 -13.05
C LYS A 67 -10.06 -6.23 -12.87
N ALA A 68 -9.47 -6.74 -13.96
CA ALA A 68 -8.50 -7.82 -13.90
C ALA A 68 -7.22 -7.43 -13.14
N TYR A 69 -6.88 -6.13 -13.11
CA TYR A 69 -5.64 -5.62 -12.50
C TYR A 69 -5.88 -4.85 -11.20
N ALA A 70 -7.04 -4.20 -11.04
CA ALA A 70 -7.28 -3.27 -9.94
C ALA A 70 -7.15 -3.91 -8.56
N GLY A 71 -7.53 -5.17 -8.40
CA GLY A 71 -7.34 -5.91 -7.14
C GLY A 71 -5.86 -6.09 -6.78
N HIS A 72 -5.05 -6.52 -7.75
CA HIS A 72 -3.61 -6.69 -7.59
C HIS A 72 -2.92 -5.36 -7.29
N ALA A 73 -3.26 -4.31 -8.04
CA ALA A 73 -2.76 -2.97 -7.82
C ALA A 73 -3.13 -2.45 -6.41
N ALA A 74 -4.40 -2.59 -6.00
CA ALA A 74 -4.86 -2.14 -4.69
C ALA A 74 -4.15 -2.87 -3.54
N GLN A 75 -3.90 -4.18 -3.67
CA GLN A 75 -3.16 -4.95 -2.67
C GLN A 75 -1.70 -4.48 -2.58
N ALA A 76 -1.04 -4.25 -3.71
CA ALA A 76 0.34 -3.77 -3.75
C ALA A 76 0.49 -2.33 -3.20
N ILE A 77 -0.47 -1.45 -3.51
CA ILE A 77 -0.53 -0.11 -2.93
C ILE A 77 -0.80 -0.20 -1.41
N PHE A 78 -1.64 -1.13 -0.96
CA PHE A 78 -1.88 -1.35 0.48
C PHE A 78 -0.61 -1.77 1.19
N GLN A 79 0.17 -2.69 0.60
CA GLN A 79 1.49 -3.07 1.13
C GLN A 79 2.40 -1.86 1.26
N SER A 80 2.43 -0.96 0.28
CA SER A 80 3.21 0.28 0.41
C SER A 80 2.65 1.25 1.46
N ALA A 81 1.33 1.31 1.61
CA ALA A 81 0.68 2.20 2.56
C ALA A 81 0.98 1.85 4.03
N ILE A 82 1.09 0.56 4.37
CA ILE A 82 1.39 0.13 5.75
C ILE A 82 2.82 0.48 6.20
N TRP A 83 3.71 0.90 5.30
CA TRP A 83 5.02 1.42 5.66
C TRP A 83 5.00 2.91 6.03
N SER A 84 3.88 3.60 5.76
CA SER A 84 3.72 5.00 6.12
C SER A 84 3.30 5.16 7.59
N LYS A 85 4.09 5.92 8.36
CA LYS A 85 3.77 6.29 9.75
C LYS A 85 2.37 6.91 9.88
N LYS A 86 1.95 7.70 8.87
CA LYS A 86 0.66 8.40 8.81
C LYS A 86 -0.53 7.45 8.65
N ALA A 87 -0.31 6.22 8.17
CA ALA A 87 -1.38 5.23 8.03
C ALA A 87 -1.93 4.77 9.39
N PHE A 88 -1.16 4.91 10.47
CA PHE A 88 -1.50 4.40 11.79
C PHE A 88 -1.92 5.47 12.77
N ALA A 89 -2.94 5.15 13.57
CA ALA A 89 -3.44 6.00 14.64
C ALA A 89 -2.41 6.14 15.79
N PRO A 90 -2.37 7.29 16.50
CA PRO A 90 -1.39 7.54 17.57
C PRO A 90 -1.35 6.47 18.66
N GLU A 91 -2.48 5.87 18.99
CA GLU A 91 -2.59 4.78 19.98
C GLU A 91 -1.89 3.50 19.54
N VAL A 92 -1.80 3.24 18.22
CA VAL A 92 -1.03 2.12 17.66
C VAL A 92 0.46 2.35 17.89
N HIS A 93 0.94 3.57 17.63
CA HIS A 93 2.33 3.97 17.92
C HIS A 93 2.66 3.78 19.40
N ALA A 94 1.77 4.25 20.29
CA ALA A 94 1.95 4.14 21.73
C ALA A 94 1.98 2.67 22.20
N ARG A 95 1.11 1.81 21.65
CA ARG A 95 1.09 0.38 21.97
C ARG A 95 2.33 -0.34 21.46
N ALA A 96 2.75 -0.07 20.22
CA ALA A 96 3.96 -0.66 19.65
C ALA A 96 5.21 -0.24 20.43
N ARG A 97 5.33 1.04 20.82
CA ARG A 97 6.45 1.51 21.64
C ARG A 97 6.51 0.82 23.00
N LYS A 98 5.35 0.56 23.63
CA LYS A 98 5.28 -0.23 24.88
C LYS A 98 5.69 -1.69 24.67
N GLU A 99 5.37 -2.27 23.52
CA GLU A 99 5.73 -3.65 23.16
C GLU A 99 7.23 -3.79 22.87
N VAL A 100 7.86 -2.76 22.28
CA VAL A 100 9.33 -2.70 22.11
C VAL A 100 10.04 -2.64 23.47
N GLY A 101 9.52 -1.86 24.42
CA GLY A 101 10.14 -1.70 25.73
C GLY A 101 11.45 -0.90 25.69
N GLU A 102 12.44 -1.31 26.49
CA GLU A 102 13.78 -0.72 26.47
C GLU A 102 14.65 -1.39 25.41
N LEU A 103 15.47 -0.60 24.70
CA LEU A 103 16.39 -1.14 23.71
C LEU A 103 17.55 -1.87 24.41
N PRO A 104 17.94 -3.07 23.96
CA PRO A 104 19.11 -3.75 24.50
C PRO A 104 20.36 -2.88 24.37
N GLU A 105 21.09 -2.64 25.47
CA GLU A 105 22.30 -1.82 25.48
C GLU A 105 23.34 -2.29 24.46
N ALA A 106 23.48 -3.62 24.32
CA ALA A 106 24.39 -4.24 23.36
C ALA A 106 24.08 -3.85 21.90
N GLU A 107 22.79 -3.71 21.54
CA GLU A 107 22.37 -3.31 20.19
C GLU A 107 22.67 -1.83 19.95
N VAL A 108 22.37 -0.97 20.94
CA VAL A 108 22.65 0.46 20.87
C VAL A 108 24.15 0.72 20.74
N MET A 109 24.97 0.03 21.55
CA MET A 109 26.43 0.11 21.47
C MET A 109 26.95 -0.33 20.10
N HIS A 110 26.49 -1.49 19.62
CA HIS A 110 26.90 -2.01 18.32
C HIS A 110 26.60 -1.01 17.18
N LEU A 111 25.42 -0.40 17.17
CA LEU A 111 25.06 0.59 16.16
C LEU A 111 25.87 1.89 16.28
N LYS A 112 26.18 2.36 17.50
CA LYS A 112 27.05 3.53 17.70
C LYS A 112 28.49 3.26 17.25
N GLU A 113 28.98 2.03 17.40
CA GLU A 113 30.29 1.64 16.89
C GLU A 113 30.33 1.65 15.35
N HIS A 114 29.25 1.23 14.69
CA HIS A 114 29.20 1.10 13.22
C HIS A 114 28.78 2.39 12.50
N LEU A 115 27.84 3.14 13.06
CA LEU A 115 27.26 4.35 12.45
C LEU A 115 27.83 5.64 13.04
N GLY A 116 28.66 5.54 14.09
CA GLY A 116 29.28 6.66 14.78
C GLY A 116 28.51 7.13 16.02
N PRO A 117 29.17 7.94 16.88
CA PRO A 117 28.61 8.39 18.15
C PRO A 117 27.40 9.34 18.01
N ASP A 118 27.22 9.94 16.82
CA ASP A 118 26.08 10.82 16.52
C ASP A 118 24.77 10.05 16.30
N PHE A 119 24.82 8.71 16.23
CA PHE A 119 23.63 7.87 16.15
C PHE A 119 22.74 8.05 17.39
N LYS A 120 21.48 8.40 17.16
CA LYS A 120 20.50 8.68 18.22
C LYS A 120 19.71 7.42 18.56
N ASP A 121 19.68 7.05 19.83
CA ASP A 121 18.87 5.94 20.36
C ASP A 121 17.38 6.09 20.02
N GLU A 122 16.90 7.35 19.92
CA GLU A 122 15.54 7.66 19.49
C GLU A 122 15.25 7.21 18.04
N MET A 123 16.24 7.26 17.14
CA MET A 123 16.08 6.73 15.79
C MET A 123 15.92 5.21 15.81
N LEU A 124 16.71 4.50 16.62
CA LEU A 124 16.55 3.05 16.77
C LEU A 124 15.18 2.70 17.33
N MET A 125 14.75 3.42 18.38
CA MET A 125 13.43 3.24 18.98
C MET A 125 12.31 3.47 17.96
N MET A 126 12.44 4.50 17.12
CA MET A 126 11.48 4.78 16.06
C MET A 126 11.41 3.62 15.04
N VAL A 127 12.55 3.11 14.59
CA VAL A 127 12.62 1.98 13.65
C VAL A 127 12.00 0.73 14.26
N ARG A 128 12.39 0.35 15.49
CA ARG A 128 11.83 -0.82 16.19
C ARG A 128 10.32 -0.70 16.43
N THR A 129 9.86 0.49 16.79
CA THR A 129 8.42 0.76 16.94
C THR A 129 7.70 0.55 15.61
N GLN A 130 8.24 1.08 14.51
CA GLN A 130 7.66 0.93 13.19
C GLN A 130 7.67 -0.53 12.71
N GLU A 131 8.73 -1.30 12.98
CA GLU A 131 8.79 -2.73 12.66
C GLU A 131 7.66 -3.52 13.35
N VAL A 132 7.40 -3.27 14.63
CA VAL A 132 6.30 -3.93 15.37
C VAL A 132 4.95 -3.58 14.73
N MET A 133 4.75 -2.31 14.34
CA MET A 133 3.51 -1.86 13.71
C MET A 133 3.29 -2.50 12.34
N ILE A 134 4.33 -2.52 11.50
CA ILE A 134 4.29 -3.13 10.16
C ILE A 134 4.01 -4.63 10.28
N ARG A 135 4.74 -5.36 11.13
CA ARG A 135 4.52 -6.80 11.35
C ARG A 135 3.09 -7.10 11.80
N ALA A 136 2.54 -6.28 12.70
CA ALA A 136 1.14 -6.42 13.12
C ALA A 136 0.17 -6.17 11.96
N ALA A 137 0.43 -5.16 11.12
CA ALA A 137 -0.38 -4.84 9.95
C ALA A 137 -0.31 -5.93 8.87
N GLU A 138 0.88 -6.47 8.61
CA GLU A 138 1.11 -7.57 7.68
C GLU A 138 0.36 -8.84 8.12
N SER A 139 0.46 -9.17 9.41
CA SER A 139 -0.24 -10.30 10.01
C SER A 139 -1.76 -10.14 9.91
N TYR A 140 -2.28 -8.97 10.27
CA TYR A 140 -3.70 -8.63 10.09
C TYR A 140 -4.14 -8.76 8.62
N ALA A 141 -3.28 -8.33 7.70
CA ALA A 141 -3.59 -8.30 6.29
C ALA A 141 -3.39 -9.64 5.56
N GLY A 142 -2.78 -10.64 6.21
CA GLY A 142 -2.45 -11.94 5.63
C GLY A 142 -1.31 -11.90 4.61
N ILE A 143 -0.36 -10.97 4.78
CA ILE A 143 0.74 -10.71 3.84
C ILE A 143 2.13 -10.83 4.49
N SER A 144 2.20 -11.40 5.70
CA SER A 144 3.48 -11.58 6.42
C SER A 144 4.51 -12.32 5.58
N GLY A 145 5.72 -11.76 5.50
CA GLY A 145 6.83 -12.34 4.74
C GLY A 145 6.76 -12.16 3.22
N MET A 146 5.73 -11.48 2.70
CA MET A 146 5.72 -11.09 1.29
C MET A 146 6.68 -9.93 1.05
N LYS A 147 7.46 -9.99 -0.04
CA LYS A 147 8.24 -8.84 -0.49
C LYS A 147 7.31 -7.71 -0.92
N GLN A 148 7.58 -6.49 -0.46
CA GLN A 148 6.88 -5.29 -0.91
C GLN A 148 7.35 -4.92 -2.32
N PRO A 149 6.47 -4.84 -3.32
CA PRO A 149 6.84 -4.32 -4.64
C PRO A 149 6.87 -2.80 -4.63
N ASN A 150 7.81 -2.23 -5.38
CA ASN A 150 7.93 -0.77 -5.58
C ASN A 150 7.27 -0.32 -6.88
N TRP A 151 7.28 -1.19 -7.88
CA TRP A 151 6.70 -0.91 -9.19
C TRP A 151 5.70 -1.97 -9.59
N LEU A 152 4.64 -1.51 -10.24
CA LEU A 152 3.68 -2.33 -10.97
C LEU A 152 3.78 -1.97 -12.45
N VAL A 153 3.99 -2.99 -13.28
CA VAL A 153 3.97 -2.87 -14.74
C VAL A 153 2.83 -3.69 -15.30
N ILE A 154 2.04 -3.06 -16.18
CA ILE A 154 1.07 -3.75 -17.05
C ILE A 154 1.60 -3.60 -18.47
N TRP A 155 1.99 -4.71 -19.07
CA TRP A 155 2.60 -4.79 -20.39
C TRP A 155 1.55 -4.75 -21.51
N ALA A 156 2.02 -4.55 -22.75
CA ALA A 156 1.15 -4.42 -23.92
C ALA A 156 0.35 -5.70 -24.24
N ASP A 157 0.90 -6.87 -23.88
CA ASP A 157 0.24 -8.17 -24.02
C ASP A 157 -0.78 -8.45 -22.91
N GLY A 158 -0.94 -7.52 -21.97
CA GLY A 158 -1.84 -7.64 -20.82
C GLY A 158 -1.24 -8.39 -19.63
N SER A 159 0.03 -8.82 -19.70
CA SER A 159 0.70 -9.42 -18.55
C SER A 159 0.98 -8.36 -17.47
N LEU A 160 0.97 -8.80 -16.21
CA LEU A 160 1.24 -7.97 -15.05
C LEU A 160 2.53 -8.45 -14.39
N LYS A 161 3.44 -7.51 -14.07
CA LYS A 161 4.68 -7.78 -13.33
C LYS A 161 4.85 -6.80 -12.18
N PHE A 162 5.32 -7.32 -11.05
CA PHE A 162 5.76 -6.53 -9.90
C PHE A 162 7.28 -6.56 -9.84
N TYR A 163 7.88 -5.44 -9.45
CA TYR A 163 9.32 -5.32 -9.27
C TYR A 163 9.67 -4.81 -7.88
N HIS A 164 10.81 -5.29 -7.37
CA HIS A 164 11.31 -5.02 -6.03
C HIS A 164 12.67 -4.30 -6.10
N ASP A 165 12.96 -3.38 -5.16
CA ASP A 165 14.19 -2.56 -5.23
C ASP A 165 15.46 -3.35 -4.91
N ASP A 166 15.34 -4.51 -4.28
CA ASP A 166 16.45 -5.43 -3.97
C ASP A 166 16.78 -6.37 -5.15
N GLU A 167 16.04 -6.28 -6.24
CA GLU A 167 16.34 -6.99 -7.48
C GLU A 167 17.24 -6.09 -8.34
N GLU A 168 18.52 -6.46 -8.47
CA GLU A 168 19.51 -5.82 -9.36
C GLU A 168 18.94 -5.67 -10.81
N ASP A 169 17.99 -6.52 -11.14
CA ASP A 169 17.36 -6.66 -12.45
C ASP A 169 16.29 -5.60 -12.79
N PHE A 170 15.75 -4.76 -11.89
CA PHE A 170 14.70 -3.83 -12.34
C PHE A 170 15.21 -2.82 -13.38
N GLY A 171 16.35 -2.18 -13.09
CA GLY A 171 16.98 -1.23 -14.01
C GLY A 171 17.45 -1.93 -15.29
N GLU A 172 18.04 -3.11 -15.15
CA GLU A 172 18.56 -3.87 -16.28
C GLU A 172 17.46 -4.48 -17.14
N GLU A 173 16.43 -5.13 -16.59
CA GLU A 173 15.32 -5.70 -17.37
C GLU A 173 14.39 -4.63 -17.96
N PHE A 174 14.04 -3.61 -17.18
CA PHE A 174 13.05 -2.62 -17.63
C PHE A 174 13.68 -1.52 -18.48
N PHE A 175 14.91 -1.07 -18.20
CA PHE A 175 15.56 0.01 -18.96
C PHE A 175 16.76 -0.45 -19.80
N GLY A 176 17.35 -1.63 -19.56
CA GLY A 176 18.60 -2.07 -20.20
C GLY A 176 18.48 -3.20 -21.23
N ASN A 177 17.60 -4.19 -21.00
CA ASN A 177 17.53 -5.48 -21.68
C ASN A 177 16.15 -5.72 -22.30
N ILE A 178 15.46 -4.67 -22.73
CA ILE A 178 14.18 -4.81 -23.42
C ILE A 178 14.40 -5.55 -24.75
N GLU A 179 13.75 -6.71 -24.91
CA GLU A 179 13.62 -7.33 -26.23
C GLU A 179 12.60 -6.53 -27.04
N TYR A 180 13.08 -5.57 -27.83
CA TYR A 180 12.22 -4.70 -28.66
C TYR A 180 11.33 -5.49 -29.66
N GLY A 181 11.62 -6.76 -29.94
CA GLY A 181 10.77 -7.63 -30.77
C GLY A 181 9.66 -8.38 -30.01
N GLY A 182 9.65 -8.35 -28.68
CA GLY A 182 8.71 -9.08 -27.84
C GLY A 182 7.30 -8.47 -27.85
N ALA A 183 6.27 -9.32 -27.89
CA ALA A 183 4.87 -8.87 -27.92
C ALA A 183 4.51 -7.95 -26.73
N TYR A 184 5.14 -8.17 -25.58
CA TYR A 184 4.90 -7.42 -24.34
C TYR A 184 5.30 -5.93 -24.40
N VAL A 185 6.17 -5.53 -25.37
CA VAL A 185 6.54 -4.13 -25.62
C VAL A 185 5.95 -3.55 -26.91
N GLN A 186 5.21 -4.35 -27.68
CA GLN A 186 4.57 -3.92 -28.93
C GLN A 186 3.22 -3.24 -28.68
N GLY A 187 3.21 -2.19 -27.86
CA GLY A 187 2.01 -1.43 -27.53
C GLY A 187 2.18 -0.57 -26.26
N PRO A 188 1.06 -0.06 -25.71
CA PRO A 188 1.11 0.76 -24.50
C PRO A 188 1.51 -0.06 -23.28
N VAL A 189 2.49 0.44 -22.53
CA VAL A 189 2.91 -0.10 -21.24
C VAL A 189 2.53 0.91 -20.16
N MET A 190 1.94 0.42 -19.06
CA MET A 190 1.63 1.24 -17.90
C MET A 190 2.58 0.91 -16.74
N LEU A 191 3.28 1.92 -16.26
CA LEU A 191 4.20 1.82 -15.12
C LEU A 191 3.67 2.66 -13.95
N PHE A 192 3.66 2.08 -12.76
CA PHE A 192 3.15 2.71 -11.55
C PHE A 192 4.14 2.59 -10.40
N CYS A 193 4.49 3.71 -9.77
CA CYS A 193 5.25 3.73 -8.51
C CYS A 193 4.29 3.54 -7.33
N LEU A 194 4.35 2.38 -6.68
CA LEU A 194 3.39 1.96 -5.66
C LEU A 194 3.51 2.81 -4.37
N GLY A 195 4.74 3.19 -4.00
CA GLY A 195 4.98 4.11 -2.88
C GLY A 195 4.35 5.49 -3.11
N ALA A 196 4.49 6.05 -4.31
CA ALA A 196 3.89 7.33 -4.66
C ALA A 196 2.35 7.26 -4.66
N LEU A 197 1.78 6.17 -5.20
CA LEU A 197 0.33 5.94 -5.18
C LEU A 197 -0.21 5.79 -3.76
N ALA A 198 0.50 5.06 -2.89
CA ALA A 198 0.15 4.93 -1.48
C ALA A 198 0.16 6.30 -0.79
N GLN A 199 1.22 7.09 -1.01
CA GLN A 199 1.37 8.42 -0.42
C GLN A 199 0.24 9.37 -0.83
N LEU A 200 -0.17 9.35 -2.11
CA LEU A 200 -1.30 10.14 -2.62
C LEU A 200 -2.60 9.87 -1.86
N ILE A 201 -2.87 8.62 -1.49
CA ILE A 201 -4.07 8.24 -0.75
C ILE A 201 -3.92 8.57 0.73
N ILE A 202 -2.78 8.23 1.33
CA ILE A 202 -2.50 8.49 2.75
C ILE A 202 -2.60 9.98 3.08
N ASP A 203 -2.08 10.86 2.23
CA ASP A 203 -2.12 12.32 2.45
C ASP A 203 -3.53 12.92 2.36
N ARG A 204 -4.49 12.21 1.75
CA ARG A 204 -5.88 12.65 1.64
C ARG A 204 -6.77 12.07 2.75
N LEU A 205 -6.25 11.18 3.58
CA LEU A 205 -7.03 10.59 4.66
C LEU A 205 -7.37 11.66 5.72
N PRO A 206 -8.64 11.83 6.09
CA PRO A 206 -9.02 12.77 7.15
C PRO A 206 -8.62 12.26 8.55
N ARG A 207 -8.36 10.96 8.68
CA ARG A 207 -7.90 10.28 9.89
C ARG A 207 -7.11 9.01 9.49
N PRO A 208 -6.18 8.54 10.32
CA PRO A 208 -5.40 7.33 10.03
C PRO A 208 -6.27 6.11 9.72
N ALA A 209 -5.80 5.27 8.82
CA ALA A 209 -6.54 4.13 8.30
C ALA A 209 -6.44 2.87 9.17
N ILE A 210 -5.42 2.77 10.03
CA ILE A 210 -5.12 1.59 10.82
C ILE A 210 -5.18 1.99 12.30
N ARG A 211 -6.06 1.34 13.05
CA ARG A 211 -6.30 1.61 14.47
C ARG A 211 -6.22 0.33 15.29
N LEU A 212 -6.17 0.46 16.61
CA LEU A 212 -6.31 -0.68 17.51
C LEU A 212 -7.74 -1.21 17.40
N ALA A 213 -7.89 -2.53 17.33
CA ALA A 213 -9.22 -3.13 17.42
C ALA A 213 -9.79 -2.93 18.83
N GLU A 214 -11.10 -2.70 18.95
CA GLU A 214 -11.76 -2.70 20.25
C GLU A 214 -11.55 -4.08 20.92
N GLU A 215 -11.17 -4.07 22.20
CA GLU A 215 -11.06 -5.31 22.99
C GLU A 215 -12.47 -5.91 23.11
N ALA A 216 -12.66 -7.08 22.51
CA ALA A 216 -13.90 -7.86 22.57
C ALA A 216 -13.94 -8.72 23.82
#